data_AF-A0AAT9HVZ2-F1
#
_entry.id   AF-A0AAT9HVZ2-F1
#
_cell.length_a   1.000
_cell.length_b   1.000
_cell.length_c   1.000
_cell.angle_alpha   90.00
_cell.angle_beta   90.00
_cell.angle_gamma   90.00
#
_symmetry.space_group_name_H-M   'P 1'
#
loop_
_entity.id
_entity.type
_entity.pdbx_description
1 polymer ?
#
loop_
_entity_poly.entity_id
_entity_poly.type
_entity_poly.pdbx_seq_one_letter_code
_entity_poly.pdbx_strand_id
1 'polypeptide(L)'
;MKLVWLAAHRSRAAFTAGAGIAYEPFIREELGEETVEGFHAVLRERGLDPDDYFLIPVHPWQWWNKLSVTFAAEVARGHLVWLGEGDDEYLAQQSIRTFFNASHPEKHYVKTALSVLNMGFMRGLSAAYMEATPAINDWLARLIDGDPVLRATGLSIIRERAAVGYRHLEYERATDRYSPYRKMLAALWRESPVPSLKDGESLATMASLVHVDHEGSPSRPR
;
A
#
# COMPACT_ATOMS: atom_id res chain seq x y z
N MET A 1 5.73 -10.05 9.29
CA MET A 1 5.27 -8.91 10.13
C MET A 1 3.82 -8.64 9.80
N LYS A 2 3.01 -8.19 10.77
CA LYS A 2 1.61 -7.81 10.52
C LYS A 2 1.50 -6.30 10.32
N LEU A 3 0.58 -5.88 9.44
CA LEU A 3 0.28 -4.46 9.24
C LEU A 3 -0.75 -4.00 10.26
N VAL A 4 -0.64 -2.74 10.70
CA VAL A 4 -1.67 -2.09 11.51
C VAL A 4 -2.77 -1.56 10.59
N TRP A 5 -4.02 -1.66 10.99
CA TRP A 5 -5.15 -1.12 10.26
C TRP A 5 -5.80 0.03 11.02
N LEU A 6 -6.11 1.10 10.27
CA LEU A 6 -6.89 2.23 10.77
C LEU A 6 -8.16 2.38 9.93
N ALA A 7 -9.25 2.80 10.55
CA ALA A 7 -10.36 3.41 9.84
C ALA A 7 -10.06 4.91 9.71
N ALA A 8 -10.18 5.45 8.50
CA ALA A 8 -9.94 6.84 8.20
C ALA A 8 -11.19 7.51 7.62
N HIS A 9 -11.66 8.57 8.28
CA HIS A 9 -12.92 9.20 7.92
C HIS A 9 -12.87 9.82 6.51
N ARG A 10 -13.93 9.63 5.73
CA ARG A 10 -14.04 10.03 4.31
C ARG A 10 -13.90 11.53 4.07
N SER A 11 -14.15 12.38 5.07
CA SER A 11 -13.88 13.82 4.96
C SER A 11 -12.39 14.17 4.79
N ARG A 12 -11.49 13.22 5.09
CA ARG A 12 -10.03 13.39 5.00
C ARG A 12 -9.36 12.29 4.18
N ALA A 13 -9.98 11.12 4.05
CA ALA A 13 -9.48 10.00 3.27
C ALA A 13 -10.18 9.89 1.92
N ALA A 14 -9.41 9.56 0.88
CA ALA A 14 -9.94 9.22 -0.43
C ALA A 14 -9.38 7.88 -0.88
N PHE A 15 -10.26 7.00 -1.34
CA PHE A 15 -9.89 5.78 -2.05
C PHE A 15 -9.97 6.02 -3.56
N THR A 16 -8.97 5.53 -4.28
CA THR A 16 -8.88 5.59 -5.74
C THR A 16 -8.46 4.23 -6.25
N ALA A 17 -9.03 3.81 -7.38
CA ALA A 17 -8.73 2.51 -7.95
C ALA A 17 -8.77 2.53 -9.47
N GLY A 18 -8.15 1.52 -10.06
CA GLY A 18 -8.15 1.29 -11.50
C GLY A 18 -9.53 0.87 -12.01
N ALA A 19 -9.65 0.80 -13.32
CA ALA A 19 -10.87 0.39 -13.99
C ALA A 19 -11.36 -0.99 -13.49
N GLY A 20 -12.64 -1.06 -13.15
CA GLY A 20 -13.30 -2.29 -12.70
C GLY A 20 -13.17 -2.60 -11.21
N ILE A 21 -12.55 -1.73 -10.41
CA ILE A 21 -12.36 -1.95 -8.97
C ILE A 21 -13.27 -1.03 -8.17
N ALA A 22 -14.10 -1.62 -7.31
CA ALA A 22 -14.90 -0.93 -6.30
C ALA A 22 -14.32 -1.21 -4.91
N TYR A 23 -14.45 -0.25 -4.00
CA TYR A 23 -13.83 -0.31 -2.67
C TYR A 23 -14.28 -1.53 -1.84
N GLU A 24 -15.60 -1.73 -1.68
CA GLU A 24 -16.14 -2.80 -0.81
C GLU A 24 -15.72 -4.22 -1.25
N PRO A 25 -15.88 -4.63 -2.52
CA PRO A 25 -15.39 -5.93 -2.96
C PRO A 25 -13.88 -6.07 -2.82
N PHE A 26 -13.13 -5.02 -3.16
CA PHE A 26 -11.67 -5.05 -3.12
C PHE A 26 -11.13 -5.26 -1.70
N ILE A 27 -11.66 -4.52 -0.72
CA ILE A 27 -11.15 -4.62 0.64
C ILE A 27 -11.50 -5.96 1.28
N ARG A 28 -12.66 -6.55 0.92
CA ARG A 28 -13.08 -7.89 1.37
C ARG A 28 -12.26 -9.01 0.71
N GLU A 29 -11.81 -8.83 -0.53
CA GLU A 29 -10.87 -9.76 -1.17
C GLU A 29 -9.49 -9.73 -0.49
N GLU A 30 -9.01 -8.53 -0.14
CA GLU A 30 -7.69 -8.37 0.50
C GLU A 30 -7.69 -8.85 1.96
N LEU A 31 -8.71 -8.50 2.75
CA LEU A 31 -8.76 -8.77 4.19
C LEU A 31 -9.57 -10.01 4.57
N GLY A 32 -10.52 -10.43 3.75
CA GLY A 32 -11.52 -11.42 4.12
C GLY A 32 -12.73 -10.80 4.84
N GLU A 33 -13.88 -11.44 4.68
CA GLU A 33 -15.17 -11.00 5.22
C GLU A 33 -15.15 -10.86 6.75
N GLU A 34 -14.58 -11.83 7.45
CA GLU A 34 -14.53 -11.86 8.91
C GLU A 34 -13.74 -10.69 9.49
N THR A 35 -12.56 -10.41 8.94
CA THR A 35 -11.71 -9.30 9.38
C THR A 35 -12.36 -7.95 9.10
N VAL A 36 -13.00 -7.77 7.94
CA VAL A 36 -13.75 -6.54 7.62
C VAL A 36 -14.91 -6.33 8.58
N GLU A 37 -15.72 -7.35 8.84
CA GLU A 37 -16.84 -7.21 9.79
C GLU A 37 -16.37 -7.01 11.24
N GLY A 38 -15.24 -7.62 11.63
CA GLY A 38 -14.59 -7.33 12.91
C GLY A 38 -14.19 -5.86 13.05
N PHE A 39 -13.60 -5.29 12.01
CA PHE A 39 -13.26 -3.85 11.98
C PHE A 39 -14.51 -2.96 11.99
N HIS A 40 -15.56 -3.33 11.25
CA HIS A 40 -16.83 -2.61 11.29
C HIS A 40 -17.49 -2.68 12.67
N ALA A 41 -17.41 -3.82 13.36
CA ALA A 41 -17.91 -3.96 14.73
C ALA A 41 -17.20 -2.99 15.69
N VAL A 42 -15.87 -2.87 15.62
CA VAL A 42 -15.09 -1.91 16.42
C VAL A 42 -15.55 -0.46 16.21
N LEU A 43 -15.94 -0.08 14.99
CA LEU A 43 -16.50 1.24 14.69
C LEU A 43 -17.89 1.43 15.30
N ARG A 44 -18.78 0.45 15.09
CA ARG A 44 -20.15 0.47 15.63
C ARG A 44 -20.18 0.50 17.16
N GLU A 45 -19.29 -0.23 17.83
CA GLU A 45 -19.12 -0.20 19.29
C GLU A 45 -18.74 1.19 19.83
N ARG A 46 -18.11 2.02 19.00
CA ARG A 46 -17.77 3.42 19.32
C ARG A 46 -18.85 4.41 18.87
N GLY A 47 -20.00 3.92 18.39
CA GLY A 47 -21.09 4.75 17.86
C GLY A 47 -20.76 5.43 16.54
N LEU A 48 -19.80 4.89 15.77
CA LEU A 48 -19.40 5.39 14.45
C LEU A 48 -20.03 4.53 13.36
N ASP A 49 -20.40 5.17 12.25
CA ASP A 49 -20.89 4.48 11.05
C ASP A 49 -19.70 4.00 10.21
N PRO A 50 -19.52 2.68 9.96
CA PRO A 50 -18.46 2.18 9.07
C PRO A 50 -18.48 2.80 7.67
N ASP A 51 -19.65 3.17 7.16
CA ASP A 51 -19.78 3.73 5.81
C ASP A 51 -19.13 5.12 5.69
N ASP A 52 -18.87 5.80 6.81
CA ASP A 52 -18.16 7.08 6.84
C ASP A 52 -16.63 6.94 6.81
N TYR A 53 -16.11 5.71 6.72
CA TYR A 53 -14.67 5.43 6.80
C TYR A 53 -14.14 4.61 5.63
N PHE A 54 -12.84 4.76 5.38
CA PHE A 54 -12.04 3.84 4.56
C PHE A 54 -11.01 3.12 5.44
N LEU A 55 -10.72 1.87 5.14
CA LEU A 55 -9.66 1.11 5.77
C LEU A 55 -8.30 1.45 5.14
N ILE A 56 -7.32 1.77 5.98
CA ILE A 56 -5.94 2.08 5.54
C ILE A 56 -4.92 1.19 6.27
N PRO A 57 -4.11 0.40 5.55
CA PRO A 57 -3.01 -0.34 6.14
C PRO A 57 -1.83 0.60 6.42
N VAL A 58 -1.19 0.40 7.56
CA VAL A 58 -0.14 1.26 8.10
C VAL A 58 1.01 0.38 8.59
N HIS A 59 2.24 0.79 8.26
CA HIS A 59 3.42 0.16 8.84
C HIS A 59 3.42 0.37 10.37
N PRO A 60 3.62 -0.68 11.20
CA PRO A 60 3.63 -0.55 12.66
C PRO A 60 4.56 0.55 13.19
N TRP A 61 5.79 0.65 12.66
CA TRP A 61 6.71 1.74 12.99
C TRP A 61 6.11 3.13 12.73
N GLN A 62 5.41 3.32 11.60
CA GLN A 62 4.77 4.58 11.25
C GLN A 62 3.63 4.92 12.21
N TRP A 63 2.84 3.92 12.63
CA TRP A 63 1.83 4.12 13.67
C TRP A 63 2.47 4.60 14.98
N TRP A 64 3.35 3.79 15.55
CA TRP A 64 3.89 4.01 16.90
C TRP A 64 4.79 5.24 17.02
N ASN A 65 5.58 5.55 15.98
CA ASN A 65 6.58 6.61 16.06
C ASN A 65 6.13 7.92 15.42
N LYS A 66 5.03 7.92 14.66
CA LYS A 66 4.58 9.10 13.93
C LYS A 66 3.10 9.38 14.12
N LEU A 67 2.20 8.49 13.68
CA LEU A 67 0.78 8.82 13.63
C LEU A 67 0.15 8.97 15.02
N SER A 68 0.52 8.13 15.99
CA SER A 68 0.02 8.22 17.36
C SER A 68 0.33 9.56 18.06
N VAL A 69 1.34 10.29 17.59
CA VAL A 69 1.77 11.58 18.15
C VAL A 69 1.44 12.74 17.20
N THR A 70 1.94 12.68 15.97
CA THR A 70 1.85 13.77 14.98
C THR A 70 0.41 13.95 14.46
N PHE A 71 -0.40 12.88 14.49
CA PHE A 71 -1.81 12.86 14.11
C PHE A 71 -2.70 12.63 15.36
N ALA A 72 -2.22 12.94 16.57
CA ALA A 72 -2.98 12.73 17.81
C ALA A 72 -4.35 13.43 17.78
N ALA A 73 -4.44 14.61 17.16
CA ALA A 73 -5.71 15.31 16.97
C ALA A 73 -6.68 14.58 16.03
N GLU A 74 -6.17 13.81 15.06
CA GLU A 74 -7.01 12.99 14.18
C GLU A 74 -7.57 11.78 14.94
N VAL A 75 -6.75 11.17 15.80
CA VAL A 75 -7.16 10.06 16.65
C VAL A 75 -8.19 10.52 17.68
N ALA A 76 -7.91 11.62 18.40
CA ALA A 76 -8.79 12.15 19.43
C ALA A 76 -10.16 12.60 18.90
N ARG A 77 -10.23 13.07 17.65
CA ARG A 77 -11.47 13.47 16.98
C ARG A 77 -12.20 12.31 16.31
N GLY A 78 -11.66 11.10 16.36
CA GLY A 78 -12.23 9.93 15.66
C GLY A 78 -12.04 9.95 14.14
N HIS A 79 -11.29 10.91 13.57
CA HIS A 79 -10.99 10.87 12.13
C HIS A 79 -10.07 9.71 11.75
N LEU A 80 -9.27 9.22 12.70
CA LEU A 80 -8.51 7.98 12.61
C LEU A 80 -8.85 7.09 13.79
N VAL A 81 -9.32 5.88 13.53
CA VAL A 81 -9.62 4.88 14.55
C VAL A 81 -8.66 3.71 14.39
N TRP A 82 -7.94 3.35 15.45
CA TRP A 82 -7.12 2.14 15.45
C TRP A 82 -8.00 0.90 15.54
N LEU A 83 -7.81 -0.05 14.61
CA LEU A 83 -8.64 -1.25 14.48
C LEU A 83 -7.94 -2.52 14.93
N GLY A 84 -6.61 -2.55 14.89
CA GLY A 84 -5.86 -3.76 15.18
C GLY A 84 -4.69 -3.98 14.24
N GLU A 85 -4.08 -5.15 14.39
CA GLU A 85 -3.23 -5.74 13.36
C GLU A 85 -4.09 -6.62 12.44
N GLY A 86 -3.69 -6.72 11.18
CA GLY A 86 -4.30 -7.70 10.27
C GLY A 86 -3.82 -9.13 10.55
N ASP A 87 -4.49 -10.10 9.95
CA ASP A 87 -4.18 -11.51 10.18
C ASP A 87 -2.97 -11.99 9.36
N ASP A 88 -2.86 -11.51 8.12
CA ASP A 88 -1.81 -11.89 7.17
C ASP A 88 -0.41 -11.43 7.61
N GLU A 89 0.57 -12.31 7.38
CA GLU A 89 1.98 -12.01 7.58
C GLU A 89 2.62 -11.52 6.28
N TYR A 90 3.41 -10.45 6.42
CA TYR A 90 4.09 -9.81 5.32
C TYR A 90 5.62 -9.82 5.47
N LEU A 91 6.30 -9.89 4.33
CA LEU A 91 7.74 -9.70 4.21
C LEU A 91 8.06 -8.34 3.59
N ALA A 92 8.85 -7.54 4.31
CA ALA A 92 9.39 -6.30 3.79
C ALA A 92 10.29 -6.58 2.58
N GLN A 93 9.99 -5.94 1.46
CA GLN A 93 10.80 -6.00 0.25
C GLN A 93 12.03 -5.08 0.38
N GLN A 94 12.93 -5.11 -0.59
CA GLN A 94 14.16 -4.27 -0.59
C GLN A 94 13.89 -2.76 -0.42
N SER A 95 12.70 -2.29 -0.78
CA SER A 95 12.27 -0.90 -0.56
C SER A 95 11.87 -0.56 0.88
N ILE A 96 11.92 -1.53 1.81
CA ILE A 96 11.55 -1.48 3.23
C ILE A 96 10.03 -1.36 3.46
N ARG A 97 9.38 -0.43 2.76
CA ARG A 97 7.97 -0.04 2.96
C ARG A 97 6.98 -0.66 1.98
N THR A 98 7.43 -1.62 1.19
CA THR A 98 6.55 -2.43 0.33
C THR A 98 6.59 -3.85 0.87
N PHE A 99 5.43 -4.46 1.00
CA PHE A 99 5.21 -5.67 1.74
C PHE A 99 4.62 -6.72 0.82
N PHE A 100 5.31 -7.85 0.67
CA PHE A 100 4.79 -9.03 0.01
C PHE A 100 3.97 -9.83 1.01
N ASN A 101 2.77 -10.27 0.64
CA ASN A 101 1.94 -11.10 1.48
C ASN A 101 2.49 -12.54 1.48
N ALA A 102 3.09 -12.95 2.59
CA ALA A 102 3.70 -14.28 2.73
C ALA A 102 2.68 -15.36 3.11
N SER A 103 1.57 -14.95 3.76
CA SER A 103 0.43 -15.84 4.02
C SER A 103 -0.31 -16.21 2.72
N HIS A 104 -0.46 -15.23 1.83
CA HIS A 104 -1.20 -15.32 0.57
C HIS A 104 -0.42 -14.69 -0.59
N PRO A 105 0.54 -15.42 -1.19
CA PRO A 105 1.41 -14.93 -2.28
C PRO A 105 0.69 -14.34 -3.50
N GLU A 106 -0.54 -14.74 -3.74
CA GLU A 106 -1.42 -14.28 -4.81
C GLU A 106 -1.98 -12.88 -4.58
N LYS A 107 -2.13 -12.46 -3.32
CA LYS A 107 -2.69 -11.15 -2.94
C LYS A 107 -1.72 -10.01 -3.25
N HIS A 108 -2.25 -8.80 -3.25
CA HIS A 108 -1.47 -7.62 -3.59
C HIS A 108 -0.31 -7.38 -2.62
N TYR A 109 0.78 -6.82 -3.14
CA TYR A 109 1.72 -6.11 -2.29
C TYR A 109 1.04 -4.90 -1.68
N VAL A 110 1.37 -4.60 -0.42
CA VAL A 110 0.96 -3.35 0.23
C VAL A 110 2.16 -2.43 0.35
N LYS A 111 2.05 -1.20 -0.15
CA LYS A 111 3.08 -0.17 0.02
C LYS A 111 2.56 0.93 0.92
N THR A 112 3.27 1.20 2.00
CA THR A 112 2.83 2.14 3.05
C THR A 112 3.67 3.41 3.07
N ALA A 113 3.14 4.51 3.59
CA ALA A 113 3.97 5.63 4.03
C ALA A 113 4.91 5.19 5.18
N LEU A 114 6.18 5.59 5.11
CA LEU A 114 7.17 5.33 6.18
C LEU A 114 8.12 6.51 6.32
N SER A 115 8.07 7.21 7.45
CA SER A 115 8.84 8.44 7.68
C SER A 115 10.26 8.16 8.16
N VAL A 116 10.94 7.25 7.46
CA VAL A 116 12.36 6.91 7.66
C VAL A 116 13.14 7.50 6.49
N LEU A 117 14.31 8.07 6.80
CA LEU A 117 15.25 8.54 5.80
C LEU A 117 16.07 7.36 5.29
N ASN A 118 16.08 7.13 3.98
CA ASN A 118 16.99 6.16 3.36
C ASN A 118 17.49 6.70 2.03
N MET A 119 18.81 6.66 1.79
CA MET A 119 19.50 7.21 0.61
C MET A 119 19.07 8.65 0.27
N GLY A 120 18.97 9.53 1.28
CA GLY A 120 18.69 10.96 1.09
C GLY A 120 17.23 11.35 0.86
N PHE A 121 16.29 10.39 0.83
CA PHE A 121 14.86 10.68 0.66
C PHE A 121 14.01 10.13 1.81
N MET A 122 13.11 10.97 2.32
CA MET A 122 12.05 10.52 3.22
C MET A 122 11.11 9.58 2.46
N ARG A 123 10.89 8.37 2.98
CA ARG A 123 10.08 7.34 2.33
C ARG A 123 8.56 7.52 2.61
N GLY A 124 8.09 8.76 2.49
CA GLY A 124 6.66 9.11 2.56
C GLY A 124 5.91 8.80 1.26
N LEU A 125 4.58 8.73 1.34
CA LEU A 125 3.69 8.49 0.20
C LEU A 125 2.66 9.63 0.14
N SER A 126 2.59 10.34 -0.99
CA SER A 126 1.76 11.55 -1.10
C SER A 126 0.32 11.21 -1.39
N ALA A 127 -0.61 11.66 -0.54
CA ALA A 127 -2.04 11.48 -0.75
C ALA A 127 -2.51 12.07 -2.10
N ALA A 128 -1.99 13.24 -2.50
CA ALA A 128 -2.32 13.87 -3.77
C ALA A 128 -1.85 13.06 -4.99
N TYR A 129 -0.73 12.34 -4.89
CA TYR A 129 -0.23 11.52 -5.99
C TYR A 129 -1.04 10.22 -6.13
N MET A 130 -1.60 9.70 -5.03
CA MET A 130 -2.40 8.47 -5.03
C MET A 130 -3.63 8.58 -5.93
N GLU A 131 -4.22 9.78 -6.06
CA GLU A 131 -5.41 9.99 -6.87
C GLU A 131 -5.23 9.61 -8.35
N ALA A 132 -4.07 9.90 -8.92
CA ALA A 132 -3.76 9.59 -10.32
C ALA A 132 -3.10 8.21 -10.51
N THR A 133 -2.61 7.60 -9.43
CA THR A 133 -1.77 6.39 -9.49
C THR A 133 -2.41 5.25 -10.27
N PRO A 134 -3.65 4.80 -9.97
CA PRO A 134 -4.22 3.67 -10.68
C PRO A 134 -4.50 3.95 -12.16
N ALA A 135 -4.95 5.16 -12.50
CA ALA A 135 -5.21 5.57 -13.88
C ALA A 135 -3.94 5.57 -14.74
N ILE A 136 -2.80 6.02 -14.18
CA ILE A 136 -1.49 5.96 -14.84
C ILE A 136 -1.08 4.51 -15.11
N ASN A 137 -1.29 3.61 -14.14
CA ASN A 137 -0.94 2.19 -14.29
C ASN A 137 -1.82 1.51 -15.35
N ASP A 138 -3.12 1.80 -15.38
CA ASP A 138 -4.04 1.27 -16.39
C ASP A 138 -3.70 1.78 -17.79
N TRP A 139 -3.33 3.06 -17.92
CA TRP A 139 -2.87 3.62 -19.19
C TRP A 139 -1.61 2.93 -19.68
N LEU A 140 -0.60 2.75 -18.82
CA LEU A 140 0.67 2.12 -19.19
C LEU A 140 0.47 0.64 -19.55
N ALA A 141 -0.37 -0.08 -18.82
CA ALA A 141 -0.70 -1.47 -19.14
C ALA A 141 -1.35 -1.58 -20.52
N ARG A 142 -2.35 -0.73 -20.83
CA ARG A 142 -2.96 -0.70 -22.17
C ARG A 142 -1.98 -0.32 -23.28
N LEU A 143 -1.01 0.56 -22.98
CA LEU A 143 0.04 0.92 -23.93
C LEU A 143 0.91 -0.29 -24.26
N ILE A 144 1.38 -1.00 -23.23
CA ILE A 144 2.19 -2.22 -23.38
C ILE A 144 1.41 -3.29 -24.16
N ASP A 145 0.15 -3.52 -23.78
CA ASP A 145 -0.73 -4.49 -24.43
C ASP A 145 -1.08 -4.10 -25.87
N GLY A 146 -1.05 -2.81 -26.21
CA GLY A 146 -1.34 -2.31 -27.56
C GLY A 146 -0.15 -2.36 -28.51
N ASP A 147 1.08 -2.38 -28.00
CA ASP A 147 2.30 -2.25 -28.77
C ASP A 147 2.86 -3.62 -29.22
N PRO A 148 2.95 -3.90 -30.54
CA PRO A 148 3.46 -5.19 -31.03
C PRO A 148 4.91 -5.49 -30.64
N VAL A 149 5.76 -4.47 -30.53
CA VAL A 149 7.17 -4.63 -30.17
C VAL A 149 7.26 -5.02 -28.69
N LEU A 150 6.57 -4.30 -27.81
CA LEU A 150 6.60 -4.58 -26.37
C LEU A 150 6.00 -5.96 -26.06
N ARG A 151 4.87 -6.31 -26.68
CA ARG A 151 4.28 -7.66 -26.55
C ARG A 151 5.25 -8.76 -26.97
N ALA A 152 6.01 -8.57 -28.04
CA ALA A 152 6.99 -9.56 -28.50
C ALA A 152 8.14 -9.79 -27.49
N THR A 153 8.44 -8.81 -26.63
CA THR A 153 9.43 -8.96 -25.55
C THR A 153 8.91 -9.70 -24.32
N GLY A 154 7.59 -9.88 -24.19
CA GLY A 154 6.95 -10.40 -22.98
C GLY A 154 6.92 -9.42 -21.81
N LEU A 155 7.23 -8.14 -22.03
CA LEU A 155 7.16 -7.10 -21.00
C LEU A 155 5.74 -6.98 -20.45
N SER A 156 5.64 -6.97 -19.13
CA SER A 156 4.42 -6.62 -18.39
C SER A 156 4.78 -5.74 -17.20
N ILE A 157 3.76 -5.18 -16.55
CA ILE A 157 3.90 -4.45 -15.30
C ILE A 157 2.97 -5.04 -14.24
N ILE A 158 3.43 -5.03 -12.99
CA ILE A 158 2.57 -5.26 -11.82
C ILE A 158 1.94 -3.93 -11.42
N ARG A 159 0.65 -3.77 -11.70
CA ARG A 159 -0.04 -2.48 -11.60
C ARG A 159 -0.31 -2.10 -10.16
N GLU A 160 -0.20 -0.82 -9.83
CA GLU A 160 -0.75 -0.25 -8.60
C GLU A 160 -2.28 -0.09 -8.79
N ARG A 161 -3.06 -1.06 -8.32
CA ARG A 161 -4.49 -1.24 -8.63
C ARG A 161 -5.40 -0.34 -7.81
N ALA A 162 -5.02 -0.07 -6.58
CA ALA A 162 -5.80 0.73 -5.65
C ALA A 162 -4.87 1.54 -4.75
N ALA A 163 -5.36 2.67 -4.26
CA ALA A 163 -4.66 3.52 -3.32
C ALA A 163 -5.63 4.24 -2.41
N VAL A 164 -5.22 4.44 -1.16
CA VAL A 164 -5.91 5.27 -0.18
C VAL A 164 -4.96 6.34 0.33
N GLY A 165 -5.40 7.60 0.24
CA GLY A 165 -4.63 8.76 0.69
C GLY A 165 -5.37 9.49 1.81
N TYR A 166 -4.64 9.91 2.84
CA TYR A 166 -5.19 10.72 3.93
C TYR A 166 -4.64 12.14 3.90
N ARG A 167 -5.53 13.12 3.99
CA ARG A 167 -5.21 14.54 3.99
C ARG A 167 -5.37 15.11 5.40
N HIS A 168 -4.24 15.43 6.03
CA HIS A 168 -4.26 16.21 7.28
C HIS A 168 -4.43 17.68 6.93
N LEU A 169 -5.67 18.17 6.98
CA LEU A 169 -6.05 19.48 6.45
C LEU A 169 -5.31 20.64 7.15
N GLU A 170 -5.03 20.51 8.43
CA GLU A 170 -4.28 21.49 9.21
C GLU A 170 -2.81 21.57 8.75
N TYR A 171 -2.13 20.42 8.54
CA TYR A 171 -0.79 20.44 7.93
C TYR A 171 -0.82 20.90 6.48
N GLU A 172 -1.86 20.61 5.71
CA GLU A 172 -1.99 21.15 4.36
C GLU A 172 -2.10 22.68 4.35
N ARG A 173 -2.80 23.27 5.31
CA ARG A 173 -2.86 24.74 5.43
C ARG A 173 -1.53 25.34 5.89
N ALA A 174 -0.79 24.63 6.75
CA ALA A 174 0.43 25.12 7.38
C ALA A 174 1.72 24.87 6.58
N THR A 175 1.67 24.09 5.50
CA THR A 175 2.87 23.69 4.75
C THR A 175 2.68 23.87 3.25
N ASP A 176 3.75 23.82 2.46
CA ASP A 176 3.66 23.72 1.00
C ASP A 176 3.35 22.29 0.53
N ARG A 177 3.15 22.11 -0.78
CA ARG A 177 2.85 20.80 -1.39
C ARG A 177 3.99 19.77 -1.30
N TYR A 178 5.22 20.21 -1.05
CA TYR A 178 6.41 19.35 -1.06
C TYR A 178 6.74 18.79 0.32
N SER A 179 6.22 19.43 1.37
CA SER A 179 6.43 19.07 2.76
C SER A 179 6.27 17.57 3.04
N PRO A 180 7.20 16.96 3.81
CA PRO A 180 7.10 15.56 4.20
C PRO A 180 5.88 15.28 5.10
N TYR A 181 5.34 16.29 5.80
CA TYR A 181 4.14 16.15 6.63
C TYR A 181 2.91 15.76 5.82
N ARG A 182 2.84 16.15 4.54
CA ARG A 182 1.75 15.77 3.62
C ARG A 182 1.91 14.34 3.05
N LYS A 183 2.94 13.60 3.47
CA LYS A 183 3.31 12.29 2.92
C LYS A 183 3.36 11.19 3.99
N MET A 184 2.77 11.44 5.16
CA MET A 184 2.87 10.57 6.34
C MET A 184 1.80 9.47 6.39
N LEU A 185 0.70 9.60 5.66
CA LEU A 185 -0.37 8.61 5.68
C LEU A 185 -1.01 8.43 4.30
N ALA A 186 -0.59 7.36 3.64
CA ALA A 186 -1.20 6.81 2.43
C ALA A 186 -0.74 5.37 2.28
N ALA A 187 -1.51 4.57 1.54
CA ALA A 187 -1.13 3.23 1.13
C ALA A 187 -1.57 2.98 -0.31
N LEU A 188 -0.92 2.01 -0.96
CA LEU A 188 -1.36 1.48 -2.23
C LEU A 188 -1.19 -0.04 -2.28
N TRP A 189 -1.98 -0.66 -3.14
CA TRP A 189 -1.96 -2.08 -3.44
C TRP A 189 -1.45 -2.30 -4.84
N ARG A 190 -0.48 -3.19 -4.99
CA ARG A 190 0.13 -3.53 -6.27
C ARG A 190 0.00 -5.01 -6.54
N GLU A 191 -0.32 -5.39 -7.77
CA GLU A 191 -0.48 -6.79 -8.16
C GLU A 191 0.72 -7.64 -7.75
N SER A 192 0.46 -8.87 -7.33
CA SER A 192 1.50 -9.88 -7.23
C SER A 192 1.82 -10.45 -8.62
N PRO A 193 3.10 -10.68 -8.95
CA PRO A 193 3.46 -11.44 -10.14
C PRO A 193 3.25 -12.95 -9.97
N VAL A 194 3.06 -13.45 -8.74
CA VAL A 194 2.98 -14.89 -8.46
C VAL A 194 1.87 -15.58 -9.25
N PRO A 195 0.63 -15.04 -9.37
CA PRO A 195 -0.42 -15.65 -10.19
C PRO A 195 -0.12 -15.70 -11.69
N SER A 196 0.88 -14.95 -12.18
CA SER A 196 1.25 -14.93 -13.59
C SER A 196 2.34 -15.93 -13.98
N LEU A 197 2.93 -16.62 -12.99
CA LEU A 197 3.95 -17.64 -13.22
C LEU A 197 3.35 -18.88 -13.88
N LYS A 198 4.07 -19.41 -14.86
CA LYS A 198 3.80 -20.73 -15.44
C LYS A 198 4.58 -21.82 -14.72
N ASP A 199 4.20 -23.06 -14.97
CA ASP A 199 4.90 -24.22 -14.44
C ASP A 199 6.39 -24.19 -14.79
N GLY A 200 7.23 -24.25 -13.75
CA GLY A 200 8.69 -24.21 -13.87
C GLY A 200 9.29 -22.80 -13.92
N GLU A 201 8.49 -21.74 -13.92
CA GLU A 201 8.99 -20.36 -13.79
C GLU A 201 9.23 -19.98 -12.32
N SER A 202 10.24 -19.14 -12.08
CA SER A 202 10.58 -18.59 -10.77
C SER A 202 10.73 -17.06 -10.87
N LEU A 203 10.71 -16.38 -9.72
CA LEU A 203 10.91 -14.93 -9.64
C LEU A 203 12.20 -14.59 -8.90
N ALA A 204 12.95 -13.66 -9.46
CA ALA A 204 14.06 -13.01 -8.77
C ALA A 204 14.04 -11.50 -9.05
N THR A 205 14.35 -10.71 -8.02
CA THR A 205 14.65 -9.28 -8.22
C THR A 205 15.86 -9.15 -9.14
N MET A 206 15.84 -8.20 -10.08
CA MET A 206 16.99 -7.93 -10.96
C MET A 206 18.27 -7.59 -10.17
N ALA A 207 18.14 -7.12 -8.91
CA ALA A 207 19.27 -6.90 -8.02
C ALA A 207 20.06 -8.19 -7.70
N SER A 208 19.48 -9.38 -7.85
CA SER A 208 20.20 -10.64 -7.66
C SER A 208 21.30 -10.82 -8.70
N LEU A 209 21.15 -10.30 -9.91
CA LEU A 209 22.15 -10.42 -10.99
C LEU A 209 23.51 -9.80 -10.64
N VAL A 210 23.51 -8.84 -9.70
CA VAL A 210 24.73 -8.18 -9.21
C VAL A 210 25.05 -8.55 -7.75
N HIS A 211 24.34 -9.53 -7.19
CA HIS A 211 24.62 -10.04 -5.85
C HIS A 211 25.86 -10.93 -5.85
N VAL A 212 26.71 -10.73 -4.85
CA VAL A 212 27.86 -11.56 -4.54
C VAL A 212 27.66 -12.06 -3.12
N ASP A 213 27.78 -13.37 -2.91
CA ASP A 213 27.63 -13.95 -1.59
C ASP A 213 28.86 -13.69 -0.69
N HIS A 214 28.78 -14.16 0.55
CA HIS A 214 29.84 -13.96 1.53
C HIS A 214 31.18 -14.63 1.19
N GLU A 215 31.20 -15.58 0.26
CA GLU A 215 32.42 -16.24 -0.23
C GLU A 215 32.97 -15.58 -1.50
N GLY A 216 32.29 -14.57 -2.03
CA GLY A 216 32.68 -13.91 -3.27
C GLY A 216 32.07 -14.51 -4.54
N SER A 217 31.12 -15.45 -4.41
CA SER A 217 30.49 -16.09 -5.58
C SER A 217 29.34 -15.24 -6.13
N PRO A 218 29.32 -14.92 -7.45
CA PRO A 218 28.19 -14.27 -8.07
C PRO A 218 26.92 -15.13 -8.02
N SER A 219 25.78 -14.50 -7.77
CA SER A 219 24.51 -15.20 -7.76
C SER A 219 24.15 -15.74 -9.15
N ARG A 220 23.52 -16.91 -9.18
CA ARG A 220 22.93 -17.51 -10.37
C ARG A 220 21.45 -17.71 -10.10
N PRO A 221 20.56 -16.82 -10.59
CA PRO A 221 19.12 -17.04 -10.48
C PRO A 221 18.80 -18.40 -11.11
N ARG A 222 18.05 -19.25 -10.41
CA ARG A 222 17.56 -20.55 -10.90
C ARG A 222 16.14 -20.42 -11.39
#